data_AF-A0A3M1DAD2-F1
#
_entry.id   AF-A0A3M1DAD2-F1
#
_cell.length_a   1.000
_cell.length_b   1.000
_cell.length_c   1.000
_cell.angle_alpha   90.00
_cell.angle_beta   90.00
_cell.angle_gamma   90.00
#
_symmetry.space_group_name_H-M   'P 1'
#
loop_
_entity.id
_entity.type
_entity.pdbx_description
1 polymer ?
#
loop_
_entity_poly.entity_id
_entity_poly.type
_entity_poly.pdbx_seq_one_letter_code
_entity_poly.pdbx_strand_id
1 'polypeptide(L)' 'MAESETSRRLIELLSSYLGPHNARVAVKTFCKKAGCTPENLGNEQVDSVLEALKPMMNTLLGKAAAAGALARIREELNK' A
#
# COMPACT_ATOMS: atom_id res chain seq x y z
N MET A 1 -7.37 16.91 -7.32
CA MET A 1 -6.28 16.12 -7.93
C MET A 1 -6.67 14.66 -7.78
N ALA A 2 -6.65 13.89 -8.87
CA ALA A 2 -7.17 12.51 -8.88
C ALA A 2 -6.02 11.51 -8.63
N GLU A 3 -6.29 10.48 -7.84
CA GLU A 3 -5.34 9.39 -7.54
C GLU A 3 -4.97 8.61 -8.80
N SER A 4 -3.71 8.14 -8.89
CA SER A 4 -3.29 7.22 -9.96
C SER A 4 -4.08 5.92 -9.91
N GLU A 5 -4.14 5.20 -11.02
CA GLU A 5 -4.78 3.88 -11.07
C GLU A 5 -4.12 2.90 -10.09
N THR A 6 -2.80 2.85 -10.07
CA THR A 6 -2.00 2.05 -9.12
C THR A 6 -2.33 2.41 -7.66
N SER A 7 -2.48 3.70 -7.36
CA SER A 7 -2.85 4.16 -6.01
C SER A 7 -4.26 3.74 -5.62
N ARG A 8 -5.24 3.91 -6.51
CA ARG A 8 -6.60 3.42 -6.29
C ARG A 8 -6.61 1.93 -6.03
N ARG A 9 -5.89 1.16 -6.84
CA ARG A 9 -5.81 -0.29 -6.69
C ARG A 9 -5.16 -0.71 -5.38
N LEU A 10 -4.06 -0.06 -4.99
CA LEU A 10 -3.41 -0.30 -3.70
C LEU A 10 -4.34 0.02 -2.53
N ILE A 11 -5.13 1.10 -2.60
CA ILE A 11 -6.13 1.45 -1.60
C ILE A 11 -7.21 0.36 -1.48
N GLU A 12 -7.74 -0.12 -2.61
CA GLU A 12 -8.73 -1.21 -2.63
C GLU A 12 -8.20 -2.46 -1.93
N LEU A 13 -6.99 -2.89 -2.29
CA LEU A 13 -6.35 -4.08 -1.72
C LEU A 13 -6.05 -3.91 -0.22
N LEU A 14 -5.60 -2.73 0.22
CA LEU A 14 -5.36 -2.46 1.64
C LEU A 14 -6.66 -2.32 2.44
N SER A 15 -7.77 -1.98 1.80
CA SER A 15 -9.06 -1.76 2.47
C SER A 15 -9.59 -3.04 3.10
N SER A 16 -9.27 -4.23 2.59
CA SER A 16 -9.64 -5.51 3.22
C SER A 16 -8.91 -5.78 4.53
N TYR A 17 -7.78 -5.11 4.78
CA TYR A 17 -6.97 -5.29 5.98
C TYR A 17 -7.15 -4.14 6.98
N LEU A 18 -7.30 -2.91 6.48
CA LEU A 18 -7.26 -1.69 7.30
C LEU A 18 -8.63 -0.98 7.39
N GLY A 19 -9.55 -1.31 6.50
CA GLY A 19 -10.74 -0.51 6.22
C GLY A 19 -10.44 0.66 5.26
N PRO A 20 -11.45 1.15 4.52
CA PRO A 20 -11.27 2.07 3.40
C PRO A 20 -10.69 3.43 3.79
N HIS A 21 -11.04 3.94 4.97
CA HIS A 21 -10.50 5.20 5.46
C HIS A 21 -9.00 5.08 5.78
N ASN A 22 -8.63 4.06 6.57
CA ASN A 22 -7.24 3.86 6.98
C ASN A 22 -6.35 3.47 5.80
N ALA A 23 -6.87 2.73 4.82
CA ALA A 23 -6.15 2.41 3.59
C ALA A 23 -5.74 3.69 2.84
N ARG A 24 -6.66 4.64 2.63
CA ARG A 24 -6.34 5.93 2.00
C ARG A 24 -5.29 6.73 2.77
N VAL A 25 -5.46 6.81 4.10
CA VAL A 25 -4.51 7.54 4.96
C VAL A 25 -3.13 6.89 4.92
N ALA A 26 -3.07 5.55 4.96
CA ALA A 26 -1.83 4.79 4.89
C ALA A 26 -1.13 5.03 3.54
N VAL A 27 -1.82 4.87 2.42
CA VAL A 27 -1.25 5.10 1.08
C VAL A 27 -0.71 6.52 0.95
N LYS A 28 -1.46 7.55 1.37
CA LYS A 28 -0.98 8.94 1.36
C LYS A 28 0.28 9.13 2.22
N THR A 29 0.29 8.55 3.42
CA THR A 29 1.39 8.67 4.37
C THR A 29 2.65 7.98 3.87
N PHE A 30 2.53 6.76 3.35
CA PHE A 30 3.66 5.94 2.96
C PHE A 30 4.16 6.24 1.54
N CYS A 31 3.31 6.74 0.63
CA CYS A 31 3.76 7.36 -0.62
C CYS A 31 4.72 8.53 -0.31
N LYS A 32 4.32 9.42 0.60
CA LYS A 32 5.17 10.55 1.01
C LYS A 32 6.52 10.06 1.58
N LYS A 33 6.52 8.99 2.38
CA LYS A 33 7.76 8.39 2.91
C LYS A 33 8.63 7.75 1.83
N ALA A 34 8.02 7.21 0.77
CA ALA A 34 8.69 6.63 -0.38
C ALA A 34 9.09 7.68 -1.44
N GLY A 35 8.92 8.98 -1.17
CA GLY A 35 9.29 10.06 -2.09
C GLY A 35 8.34 10.26 -3.26
N CYS A 36 7.11 9.74 -3.18
CA CYS A 36 6.07 9.91 -4.20
C CYS A 36 4.76 10.46 -3.61
N THR A 37 3.77 10.66 -4.46
CA THR A 37 2.40 11.01 -4.05
C THR A 37 1.42 9.97 -4.60
N PRO A 38 0.21 9.84 -4.03
CA PRO A 38 -0.83 8.96 -4.60
C PRO A 38 -1.13 9.22 -6.08
N GLU A 39 -0.98 10.46 -6.55
CA GLU A 39 -1.20 10.83 -7.95
C GLU A 39 -0.05 10.36 -8.87
N ASN A 40 1.16 10.23 -8.32
CA ASN A 40 2.38 9.85 -9.05
C ASN A 40 2.90 8.46 -8.64
N LEU A 41 2.08 7.65 -7.96
CA LEU A 41 2.45 6.29 -7.61
C LEU A 41 2.42 5.43 -8.88
N GLY A 42 3.62 5.06 -9.36
CA GLY A 42 3.82 4.09 -10.42
C GLY A 42 4.50 2.81 -9.92
N ASN A 43 4.68 1.86 -10.83
CA ASN A 43 5.19 0.52 -10.51
C ASN A 43 6.55 0.53 -9.81
N GLU A 44 7.43 1.46 -10.18
CA GLU A 44 8.76 1.60 -9.57
C GLU A 44 8.72 1.97 -8.08
N GLN A 45 7.69 2.68 -7.64
CA GLN A 45 7.56 3.13 -6.25
C GLN A 45 6.71 2.18 -5.40
N VAL A 46 5.96 1.26 -6.01
CA VAL A 46 5.10 0.28 -5.30
C VAL A 46 5.91 -0.48 -4.27
N ASP A 47 7.07 -1.03 -4.63
CA ASP A 47 7.89 -1.81 -3.71
C ASP A 47 8.38 -0.99 -2.52
N SER A 48 8.81 0.24 -2.77
CA SER A 48 9.22 1.17 -1.70
C SER A 48 8.07 1.50 -0.75
N VAL A 49 6.85 1.67 -1.27
CA VAL A 49 5.65 1.92 -0.47
C VAL A 49 5.26 0.70 0.36
N LEU A 50 5.31 -0.51 -0.22
CA LEU A 50 5.00 -1.76 0.48
C LEU A 50 6.01 -2.07 1.60
N GLU A 51 7.31 -1.85 1.37
CA GLU A 51 8.31 -1.98 2.42
C GLU A 51 8.10 -0.94 3.52
N ALA A 52 7.73 0.30 3.18
CA ALA A 52 7.42 1.33 4.16
C ALA A 52 6.16 1.01 5.00
N LEU A 53 5.17 0.32 4.43
CA LEU A 53 3.95 -0.15 5.10
C LEU A 53 4.21 -1.33 6.05
N LYS A 54 5.27 -2.12 5.81
CA LYS A 54 5.55 -3.36 6.53
C LYS A 54 5.54 -3.26 8.05
N PRO A 55 6.11 -2.24 8.70
CA PRO A 55 6.04 -2.11 10.16
C PRO A 55 4.61 -1.97 10.68
N MET A 56 3.78 -1.16 10.01
CA MET A 56 2.38 -0.98 10.37
C MET A 56 1.61 -2.30 10.18
N MET A 57 1.82 -2.98 9.05
CA MET A 57 1.18 -4.27 8.79
C MET A 57 1.57 -5.32 9.82
N ASN A 58 2.85 -5.37 10.22
CA ASN A 58 3.34 -6.29 11.25
C ASN A 58 2.65 -6.05 12.60
N THR A 59 2.41 -4.78 12.97
CA THR A 59 1.71 -4.44 14.21
C THR A 59 0.25 -4.85 14.17
N LEU A 60 -0.43 -4.67 13.03
CA LEU A 60 -1.87 -4.89 12.91
C LEU A 60 -2.25 -6.36 12.68
N LEU A 61 -1.47 -7.08 11.87
CA LEU A 61 -1.78 -8.46 11.46
C LEU A 61 -0.86 -9.51 12.08
N GLY A 62 0.27 -9.09 12.68
CA GLY A 62 1.36 -9.98 13.03
C GLY A 62 2.27 -10.31 11.82
N LYS A 63 3.53 -10.68 12.09
CA LYS A 63 4.59 -10.82 11.07
C LYS A 63 4.23 -11.77 9.93
N ALA A 64 3.69 -12.95 10.24
CA ALA A 64 3.39 -13.97 9.24
C ALA A 64 2.25 -13.55 8.29
N ALA A 65 1.15 -13.07 8.86
CA ALA A 65 0.01 -12.60 8.07
C ALA A 65 0.34 -11.33 7.28
N ALA A 66 1.13 -10.41 7.86
CA ALA A 66 1.61 -9.22 7.16
C ALA A 66 2.47 -9.56 5.94
N ALA A 67 3.40 -10.52 6.06
CA ALA A 67 4.22 -10.96 4.95
C ALA A 67 3.36 -11.54 3.80
N GLY A 68 2.38 -12.40 4.13
CA GLY A 68 1.45 -12.95 3.15
C GLY A 68 0.58 -11.88 2.47
N ALA A 69 0.05 -10.93 3.25
CA ALA A 69 -0.74 -9.83 2.72
C ALA A 69 0.07 -8.95 1.76
N LEU A 70 1.28 -8.54 2.14
CA LEU A 70 2.14 -7.70 1.29
C LEU A 70 2.58 -8.42 0.01
N ALA A 71 2.90 -9.72 0.09
CA ALA A 71 3.21 -10.52 -1.09
C ALA A 71 2.02 -10.60 -2.05
N ARG A 72 0.82 -10.86 -1.51
CA ARG A 72 -0.41 -10.91 -2.31
C ARG A 72 -0.72 -9.58 -2.98
N ILE A 73 -0.56 -8.47 -2.25
CA ILE A 73 -0.77 -7.12 -2.79
C ILE A 73 0.22 -6.84 -3.93
N ARG A 74 1.49 -7.19 -3.76
CA ARG A 74 2.52 -7.04 -4.79
C ARG A 74 2.16 -7.82 -6.07
N GLU A 75 1.74 -9.08 -5.93
CA GLU A 75 1.30 -9.89 -7.06
C GLU A 75 0.10 -9.29 -7.80
N GLU A 76 -0.88 -8.74 -7.06
CA GLU A 76 -2.08 -8.14 -7.66
C GLU A 76 -1.80 -6.80 -8.35
N LEU A 77 -0.75 -6.07 -7.96
CA LEU A 77 -0.36 -4.81 -8.61
C LEU A 77 0.53 -5.01 -9.85
N ASN A 78 1.12 -6.19 -10.02
CA ASN A 78 1.97 -6.53 -11.16
C ASN A 78 1.22 -7.23 -12.31
N LYS A 79 -0.11 -7.41 -12.18
CA LYS A 79 -0.99 -7.96 -13.22
C LYS A 79 -1.56 -6.85 -14.08
#